data_AF-A0A370WZV9-F1
#
_entry.id   AF-A0A370WZV9-F1
#
_cell.length_a   1.000
_cell.length_b   1.000
_cell.length_c   1.000
_cell.angle_alpha   90.00
_cell.angle_beta   90.00
_cell.angle_gamma   90.00
#
_symmetry.space_group_name_H-M   'P 1'
#
loop_
_entity.id
_entity.type
_entity.pdbx_description
1 polymer ?
#
loop_
_entity_poly.entity_id
_entity_poly.type
_entity_poly.pdbx_seq_one_letter_code
_entity_poly.pdbx_strand_id
1 'polypeptide(L)'
;MSPLQLISVKSEVSRSPLETFVACAHQMLDPATPEAVRRAMEPRLLAQLPALRALGVFDLFELRDPALRAWLDDELAGLASAARQ
;
A
#
# COMPACT_ATOMS: atom_id res chain seq x y z
N MET A 1 21.24 28.87 -5.25
CA MET A 1 20.13 27.97 -5.65
C MET A 1 20.53 26.56 -5.24
N SER A 2 19.99 26.07 -4.12
CA SER A 2 20.38 24.77 -3.59
C SER A 2 19.57 23.67 -4.28
N PRO A 3 20.21 22.65 -4.88
CA PRO A 3 19.50 21.47 -5.35
C PRO A 3 19.14 20.63 -4.12
N LEU A 4 17.84 20.44 -3.89
CA LEU A 4 17.34 19.48 -2.93
C LEU A 4 17.80 18.10 -3.37
N GLN A 5 18.79 17.53 -2.68
CA GLN A 5 19.22 16.16 -2.93
C GLN A 5 18.09 15.23 -2.54
N LEU A 6 17.52 14.56 -3.56
CA LEU A 6 16.62 13.43 -3.39
C LEU A 6 17.32 12.40 -2.50
N ILE A 7 16.85 12.32 -1.27
CA ILE A 7 17.15 11.25 -0.35
C ILE A 7 16.67 9.94 -0.98
N SER A 8 17.57 9.26 -1.67
CA SER A 8 17.42 7.85 -2.04
C SER A 8 17.54 7.06 -0.74
N VAL A 9 16.44 6.94 -0.02
CA VAL A 9 16.33 6.11 1.18
C VAL A 9 16.33 4.66 0.71
N LYS A 10 17.53 4.14 0.46
CA LYS A 10 17.79 2.70 0.37
C LYS A 10 17.95 2.18 1.80
N SER A 11 16.89 2.27 2.59
CA SER A 11 16.89 1.78 3.96
C SER A 11 16.53 0.30 3.98
N GLU A 12 17.51 -0.54 4.29
CA GLU A 12 17.31 -1.90 4.83
C GLU A 12 16.85 -1.82 6.29
N VAL A 13 15.87 -0.95 6.54
CA VAL A 13 15.19 -0.77 7.82
C VAL A 13 13.96 -1.66 7.76
N SER A 14 13.62 -2.32 8.86
CA SER A 14 12.35 -3.02 9.04
C SER A 14 11.23 -2.14 8.52
N ARG A 15 10.77 -2.39 7.29
CA ARG A 15 9.89 -1.46 6.59
C ARG A 15 8.65 -1.28 7.43
N SER A 16 8.30 -0.03 7.70
CA SER A 16 7.01 0.24 8.33
C SER A 16 5.89 -0.36 7.46
N PRO A 17 4.74 -0.73 8.04
CA PRO A 17 3.60 -1.23 7.27
C PRO A 17 3.20 -0.28 6.13
N LEU A 18 3.38 1.03 6.35
CA LEU A 18 3.19 2.08 5.36
C LEU A 18 4.20 2.01 4.20
N GLU A 19 5.49 1.91 4.48
CA GLU A 19 6.51 1.78 3.44
C GLU A 19 6.32 0.51 2.61
N THR A 20 5.97 -0.60 3.27
CA THR A 20 5.68 -1.87 2.59
C THR A 20 4.47 -1.74 1.67
N PHE A 21 3.40 -1.10 2.14
CA PHE A 21 2.21 -0.84 1.34
C PHE A 21 2.51 0.03 0.12
N VAL A 22 3.20 1.16 0.31
CA VAL A 22 3.53 2.09 -0.78
C VAL A 22 4.41 1.40 -1.82
N ALA A 23 5.42 0.63 -1.39
CA ALA A 23 6.28 -0.13 -2.30
C ALA A 23 5.52 -1.21 -3.08
N CYS A 24 4.58 -1.91 -2.46
CA CYS A 24 3.73 -2.90 -3.14
C CYS A 24 2.75 -2.21 -4.11
N ALA A 25 2.11 -1.12 -3.70
CA ALA A 25 1.18 -0.36 -4.54
C ALA A 25 1.86 0.21 -5.79
N HIS A 26 3.06 0.79 -5.64
CA HIS A 26 3.82 1.29 -6.80
C HIS A 26 4.14 0.18 -7.80
N GLN A 27 4.57 -0.99 -7.34
CA GLN A 27 4.83 -2.13 -8.22
C GLN A 27 3.54 -2.68 -8.86
N MET A 28 2.41 -2.67 -8.15
CA MET A 28 1.13 -3.10 -8.73
C MET A 28 0.59 -2.15 -9.80
N LEU A 29 0.84 -0.84 -9.63
CA LEU A 29 0.42 0.21 -10.58
C LEU A 29 1.40 0.39 -11.74
N ASP A 30 2.65 -0.06 -11.59
CA ASP A 30 3.64 0.03 -12.65
C ASP A 30 3.30 -0.96 -13.79
N PRO A 31 3.01 -0.47 -15.01
CA PRO A 31 2.70 -1.31 -16.16
C PRO A 31 3.89 -2.17 -16.61
N ALA A 32 5.12 -1.85 -16.20
CA ALA A 32 6.30 -2.66 -16.47
C ALA A 32 6.45 -3.86 -15.53
N THR A 33 5.66 -3.93 -14.46
CA THR A 33 5.76 -5.03 -13.48
C THR A 33 5.11 -6.30 -14.02
N PRO A 34 5.84 -7.43 -14.09
CA PRO A 34 5.29 -8.71 -14.53
C PRO A 34 4.10 -9.15 -13.68
N GLU A 35 3.10 -9.77 -14.31
CA GLU A 35 1.88 -10.23 -13.63
C GLU A 35 2.17 -11.16 -12.44
N ALA A 36 3.16 -12.05 -12.57
CA ALA A 36 3.60 -12.93 -11.49
C ALA A 36 4.07 -12.16 -10.25
N VAL A 37 4.73 -11.01 -10.44
CA VAL A 37 5.18 -10.15 -9.35
C VAL A 37 3.98 -9.41 -8.75
N ARG A 38 3.05 -8.90 -9.57
CA ARG A 38 1.82 -8.26 -9.10
C ARG A 38 0.99 -9.19 -8.21
N ARG A 39 0.82 -10.45 -8.64
CA ARG A 39 0.10 -11.50 -7.87
C ARG A 39 0.78 -11.84 -6.56
N ALA A 40 2.11 -11.77 -6.49
CA ALA A 40 2.85 -11.96 -5.24
C ALA A 40 2.77 -10.73 -4.30
N MET A 41 2.57 -9.52 -4.84
CA MET A 41 2.44 -8.30 -4.05
C MET A 41 1.05 -8.12 -3.45
N GLU A 42 0.01 -8.56 -4.14
CA GLU A 42 -1.39 -8.51 -3.70
C GLU A 42 -1.60 -9.01 -2.25
N PRO A 43 -1.21 -10.25 -1.87
CA PRO A 43 -1.38 -10.72 -0.49
C PRO A 43 -0.49 -9.99 0.52
N ARG A 44 0.68 -9.49 0.10
CA ARG A 44 1.58 -8.70 0.96
C ARG A 44 0.99 -7.35 1.30
N LEU A 45 0.35 -6.71 0.32
CA LEU A 45 -0.35 -5.43 0.45
C LEU A 45 -1.55 -5.60 1.39
N LEU A 46 -2.37 -6.64 1.18
CA LEU A 46 -3.52 -6.95 2.04
C LEU A 46 -3.10 -7.22 3.50
N ALA A 47 -1.97 -7.89 3.73
CA ALA A 47 -1.45 -8.14 5.07
C ALA A 47 -1.09 -6.86 5.85
N GLN A 48 -0.84 -5.74 5.17
CA GLN A 48 -0.56 -4.45 5.84
C GLN A 48 -1.83 -3.66 6.16
N LEU A 49 -2.97 -3.95 5.51
CA LEU A 49 -4.21 -3.19 5.69
C LEU A 49 -4.67 -3.05 7.15
N PRO A 50 -4.63 -4.10 8.00
CA PRO A 50 -5.03 -3.97 9.40
C PRO A 50 -4.17 -2.95 10.16
N ALA A 51 -2.85 -2.95 9.91
CA ALA A 51 -1.93 -2.02 10.55
C ALA A 51 -2.14 -0.59 10.04
N LEU A 52 -2.36 -0.40 8.74
CA LEU A 52 -2.64 0.93 8.16
C LEU A 52 -3.95 1.51 8.66
N ARG A 53 -4.97 0.67 8.85
CA ARG A 53 -6.24 1.05 9.45
C ARG A 53 -6.07 1.49 10.91
N ALA A 54 -5.31 0.74 11.70
CA ALA A 54 -5.02 1.11 13.09
C ALA A 54 -4.25 2.45 13.18
N LEU A 55 -3.45 2.76 12.15
CA LEU A 55 -2.72 4.02 12.03
C LEU A 55 -3.58 5.19 11.51
N GLY A 56 -4.79 4.95 10.98
CA GLY A 56 -5.64 5.99 10.40
C GLY A 56 -5.08 6.62 9.11
N VAL A 57 -4.21 5.90 8.38
CA VAL A 57 -3.54 6.45 7.19
C VAL A 57 -4.56 6.85 6.11
N PHE A 58 -5.60 6.05 5.94
CA PHE A 58 -6.66 6.31 4.96
C PHE A 58 -7.60 7.45 5.37
N ASP A 59 -7.61 7.85 6.63
CA ASP A 59 -8.36 9.03 7.11
C ASP A 59 -7.59 10.34 6.86
N LEU A 60 -6.27 10.25 6.68
CA LEU A 60 -5.37 11.40 6.49
C LEU A 60 -4.92 11.57 5.03
N PHE A 61 -4.88 10.49 4.26
CA PHE A 61 -4.38 10.46 2.89
C PHE A 61 -5.35 9.73 1.96
N GLU A 62 -5.64 10.33 0.79
CA GLU A 62 -6.41 9.68 -0.27
C GLU A 62 -5.52 8.99 -1.32
N LEU A 63 -5.95 7.80 -1.75
CA LEU A 63 -5.35 7.12 -2.89
C LEU A 63 -5.63 7.86 -4.20
N ARG A 64 -4.58 8.27 -4.91
CA ARG A 64 -4.72 8.95 -6.21
C ARG A 64 -5.32 8.07 -7.31
N ASP A 65 -5.05 6.77 -7.29
CA ASP A 65 -5.57 5.85 -8.29
C ASP A 65 -7.00 5.41 -7.92
N PRO A 66 -8.01 5.73 -8.76
CA PRO A 66 -9.41 5.45 -8.42
C PRO A 66 -9.75 3.95 -8.49
N ALA A 67 -9.10 3.18 -9.35
CA ALA A 67 -9.36 1.74 -9.47
C ALA A 67 -8.80 0.99 -8.26
N LEU A 68 -7.59 1.35 -7.83
CA LEU A 68 -6.96 0.79 -6.63
C LEU A 68 -7.72 1.19 -5.37
N ARG A 69 -8.26 2.42 -5.31
CA ARG A 69 -9.12 2.87 -4.21
C ARG A 69 -10.38 2.03 -4.07
N ALA A 70 -11.13 1.86 -5.17
CA ALA A 70 -12.36 1.08 -5.16
C ALA A 70 -12.11 -0.37 -4.71
N TRP A 71 -11.05 -1.00 -5.22
CA TRP A 71 -10.66 -2.34 -4.80
C TRP A 71 -10.31 -2.43 -3.31
N LEU A 72 -9.58 -1.45 -2.78
CA LEU A 72 -9.23 -1.43 -1.36
C LEU A 72 -10.44 -1.21 -0.45
N ASP A 73 -11.39 -0.36 -0.85
CA ASP A 73 -12.62 -0.12 -0.10
C ASP A 73 -13.46 -1.42 0.02
N ASP A 74 -13.56 -2.18 -1.07
CA ASP A 74 -14.25 -3.49 -1.08
C ASP A 74 -13.58 -4.49 -0.13
N GLU A 75 -12.25 -4.63 -0.19
CA GLU A 75 -11.49 -5.53 0.70
C GLU A 75 -11.59 -5.09 2.18
N LEU A 76 -11.53 -3.79 2.47
CA LEU A 76 -11.67 -3.23 3.82
C LEU A 76 -13.07 -3.46 4.40
N ALA A 77 -14.12 -3.30 3.58
CA ALA A 77 -15.48 -3.63 3.97
C ALA A 77 -15.62 -5.13 4.30
N GLY A 78 -15.00 -6.00 3.50
CA GLY A 78 -14.90 -7.44 3.74
C GLY A 78 -14.24 -7.77 5.08
N LEU A 79 -13.06 -7.21 5.34
CA LEU A 79 -12.33 -7.41 6.60
C LEU A 79 -13.10 -6.89 7.83
N ALA A 80 -13.80 -5.76 7.71
CA ALA A 80 -14.62 -5.22 8.79
C ALA A 80 -15.83 -6.10 9.13
N SER A 81 -16.41 -6.76 8.11
CA SER A 81 -17.50 -7.72 8.31
C SER A 81 -17.03 -9.03 8.94
N ALA A 82 -15.80 -9.47 8.65
CA ALA A 82 -15.19 -10.65 9.23
C ALA A 82 -14.80 -10.46 10.70
N ALA A 83 -14.34 -9.26 11.08
CA ALA A 83 -13.99 -8.93 12.48
C ALA A 83 -15.21 -8.80 13.41
N ARG A 84 -16.43 -8.80 12.86
CA ARG A 84 -17.70 -8.62 13.61
C ARG A 84 -18.49 -9.94 13.76
N GLN A 85 -18.01 -11.02 13.14
CA GLN A 85 -18.52 -12.39 13.27
C GLN A 85 -17.68 -13.17 14.29
#